data_AF-A0A3D5Z8P0-F1
#
_entry.id   AF-A0A3D5Z8P0-F1
#
_cell.length_a   1.000
_cell.length_b   1.000
_cell.length_c   1.000
_cell.angle_alpha   90.00
_cell.angle_beta   90.00
_cell.angle_gamma   90.00
#
_symmetry.space_group_name_H-M   'P 1'
#
loop_
_entity.id
_entity.type
_entity.pdbx_description
1 polymer ?
#
loop_
_entity_poly.entity_id
_entity_poly.type
_entity_poly.pdbx_seq_one_letter_code
_entity_poly.pdbx_strand_id
1 'polypeptide(L)'
;MDIYEKILKKAENEMLDLKHPYVGTEHLLLAILSDKTALTDYLKTKKLTYRKFKNKLINIVGTSTSKSKFILYTPMLRTILKHAEDYAEENNTEITETMLFNAIIEEGEGIAIRVISAMNINPSKLKYQEEIKIKDGVIINDIVKDEVILGRNQELACIIQILLRKNKCNPLLIGKAGVGKSAIIEELARRINNNQVPDRLKNYKILKIDFGSLVAGTKYRGEFEDKITKLIHEVMKHQNIILFVDEAHTIVNAGGADGAISAGDIFKPFLARGDIKLIGATTINEYHKFMENDKALNRRFQTVLIEEPDYNQTKDILNAVKKEYETFHDIKISPEIITDILDFSNKYLQNKANPDKSLEILDTLCTQAKYENKSTITKNDITNLIYSRYHVNYALDKDQIITNALDNNQGLKVPNIEEFKKKLAKIYNSNLYTNIDLNNYNNEYTMYQLIGYPNQPDKEYLFRKYIDNPFGVIFLQNLDTNLNNPLLDKLLKDKHLIDTFGNDIDFHNSLFVTSAFSSHTSIGFINTPKSNDILSKYFINYQEIVPIK
;
A
#
# COMPACT_ATOMS: atom_id res chain seq x y z
N MET A 1 -12.73 13.80 40.99
CA MET A 1 -11.69 12.96 41.60
C MET A 1 -11.12 12.16 40.46
N ASP A 2 -9.84 12.37 40.19
CA ASP A 2 -9.11 11.70 39.12
C ASP A 2 -9.20 10.16 39.32
N ILE A 3 -9.18 9.38 38.23
CA ILE A 3 -9.20 7.91 38.31
C ILE A 3 -8.02 7.43 39.17
N TYR A 4 -6.86 8.07 39.02
CA TYR A 4 -5.67 7.82 39.81
C TYR A 4 -5.89 8.01 41.31
N GLU A 5 -6.40 9.18 41.71
CA GLU A 5 -6.71 9.49 43.12
C GLU A 5 -7.74 8.52 43.70
N LYS A 6 -8.72 8.11 42.90
CA LYS A 6 -9.75 7.15 43.32
C LYS A 6 -9.15 5.77 43.61
N ILE A 7 -8.23 5.30 42.76
CA ILE A 7 -7.55 4.01 42.95
C ILE A 7 -6.65 4.06 44.19
N LEU A 8 -5.89 5.13 44.38
CA LEU A 8 -5.05 5.32 45.57
C LEU A 8 -5.88 5.32 46.86
N LYS A 9 -6.97 6.08 46.89
CA LYS A 9 -7.86 6.13 48.06
C LYS A 9 -8.47 4.76 48.38
N LYS A 10 -8.77 3.94 47.37
CA LYS A 10 -9.20 2.55 47.58
C LYS A 10 -8.09 1.68 48.14
N ALA A 11 -6.86 1.83 47.67
CA ALA A 11 -5.71 1.09 48.21
C ALA A 11 -5.46 1.45 49.67
N GLU A 12 -5.59 2.73 50.04
CA GLU A 12 -5.56 3.19 51.43
C GLU A 12 -6.65 2.54 52.28
N ASN A 13 -7.89 2.45 51.76
CA ASN A 13 -8.98 1.77 52.45
C ASN A 13 -8.72 0.28 52.65
N GLU A 14 -8.21 -0.43 51.65
CA GLU A 14 -7.86 -1.86 51.78
C GLU A 14 -6.77 -2.08 52.84
N MET A 15 -5.79 -1.17 52.92
CA MET A 15 -4.77 -1.19 53.97
C MET A 15 -5.38 -1.02 55.36
N LEU A 16 -6.31 -0.07 55.52
CA LEU A 16 -7.00 0.17 56.79
C LEU A 16 -7.89 -1.02 57.20
N ASP A 17 -8.57 -1.65 56.23
CA ASP A 17 -9.44 -2.81 56.44
C ASP A 17 -8.65 -4.04 56.86
N LEU A 18 -7.49 -4.27 56.23
CA LEU A 18 -6.55 -5.35 56.60
C LEU A 18 -5.70 -5.00 57.83
N LYS A 19 -5.78 -3.75 58.29
CA LYS A 19 -5.01 -3.17 59.41
C LYS A 19 -3.50 -3.32 59.22
N HIS A 20 -3.04 -3.22 57.98
CA HIS A 20 -1.62 -3.26 57.64
C HIS A 20 -0.94 -1.93 58.01
N PRO A 21 0.35 -1.92 58.35
CA PRO A 21 1.05 -0.70 58.78
C PRO A 21 1.38 0.27 57.63
N TYR A 22 1.45 -0.24 56.39
CA TYR A 22 1.84 0.52 55.20
C TYR A 22 0.93 0.15 54.01
N VAL A 23 0.72 1.09 53.10
CA VAL A 23 0.12 0.84 51.78
C VAL A 23 1.22 0.30 50.87
N GLY A 24 0.94 -0.84 50.24
CA GLY A 24 1.89 -1.58 49.41
C GLY A 24 1.25 -2.06 48.11
N THR A 25 2.03 -2.71 47.26
CA THR A 25 1.60 -3.22 45.94
C THR A 25 0.36 -4.10 45.98
N GLU A 26 0.18 -4.87 47.05
CA GLU A 26 -0.93 -5.76 47.30
C GLU A 26 -2.25 -5.01 47.53
N HIS A 27 -2.17 -3.84 48.17
CA HIS A 27 -3.32 -2.97 48.38
C HIS A 27 -3.72 -2.26 47.10
N LEU A 28 -2.72 -1.80 46.33
CA LEU A 28 -2.95 -1.24 45.00
C LEU A 28 -3.60 -2.26 44.07
N LEU A 29 -3.12 -3.50 44.06
CA LEU A 29 -3.72 -4.56 43.24
C LEU A 29 -5.13 -4.93 43.72
N LEU A 30 -5.41 -4.95 45.03
CA LEU A 30 -6.77 -5.13 45.55
C LEU A 30 -7.71 -4.01 45.09
N ALA A 31 -7.24 -2.76 45.11
CA ALA A 31 -8.00 -1.62 44.63
C ALA A 31 -8.35 -1.77 43.14
N ILE A 32 -7.38 -2.15 42.30
CA ILE A 32 -7.59 -2.42 40.87
C ILE A 32 -8.60 -3.56 40.67
N LEU A 33 -8.44 -4.68 41.39
CA LEU A 33 -9.33 -5.84 41.31
C LEU A 33 -10.76 -5.57 41.83
N SER A 34 -10.97 -4.50 42.58
CA SER A 34 -12.28 -4.11 43.14
C SER A 34 -13.20 -3.46 42.11
N ASP A 35 -12.63 -2.84 41.07
CA ASP A 35 -13.40 -2.21 40.00
C ASP A 35 -13.84 -3.22 38.94
N LYS A 36 -14.87 -2.87 38.17
CA LYS A 36 -15.31 -3.66 37.02
C LYS A 36 -14.82 -3.01 35.74
N THR A 37 -13.67 -3.47 35.26
CA THR A 37 -13.00 -2.97 34.06
C THR A 37 -12.58 -4.12 33.14
N ALA A 38 -12.22 -3.82 31.89
CA ALA A 38 -11.76 -4.81 30.91
C ALA A 38 -10.55 -5.62 31.42
N LEU A 39 -9.62 -4.94 32.10
CA LEU A 39 -8.50 -5.57 32.82
C LEU A 39 -9.00 -6.59 33.84
N THR A 40 -9.95 -6.23 34.71
CA THR A 40 -10.44 -7.17 35.73
C THR A 40 -11.16 -8.37 35.14
N ASP A 41 -11.85 -8.20 34.01
CA ASP A 41 -12.49 -9.31 33.31
C ASP A 41 -11.45 -10.25 32.67
N TYR A 42 -10.38 -9.71 32.11
CA TYR A 42 -9.22 -10.51 31.68
C TYR A 42 -8.58 -11.27 32.85
N LEU A 43 -8.31 -10.61 33.98
CA LEU A 43 -7.69 -11.24 35.15
C LEU A 43 -8.57 -12.35 35.74
N LYS A 44 -9.91 -12.22 35.67
CA LYS A 44 -10.85 -13.29 36.03
C LYS A 44 -10.64 -14.55 35.18
N THR A 45 -10.41 -14.41 33.87
CA THR A 45 -10.10 -15.57 33.00
C THR A 45 -8.81 -16.27 33.42
N LYS A 46 -7.83 -15.51 33.95
CA LYS A 46 -6.58 -16.02 34.51
C LYS A 46 -6.70 -16.52 35.97
N LYS A 47 -7.93 -16.63 36.49
CA LYS A 47 -8.27 -17.05 37.86
C LYS A 47 -7.80 -16.08 38.96
N LEU A 48 -7.38 -14.86 38.60
CA LEU A 48 -7.02 -13.80 39.54
C LEU A 48 -8.26 -12.92 39.79
N THR A 49 -8.85 -13.04 40.97
CA THR A 49 -10.05 -12.27 41.36
C THR A 49 -9.85 -11.64 42.72
N TYR A 50 -10.53 -10.52 42.98
CA TYR A 50 -10.47 -9.81 44.26
C TYR A 50 -10.57 -10.77 45.47
N ARG A 51 -11.62 -11.61 45.49
CA ARG A 51 -11.87 -12.55 46.61
C ARG A 51 -10.74 -13.57 46.78
N LYS A 52 -10.27 -14.17 45.68
CA LYS A 52 -9.21 -15.19 45.74
C LYS A 52 -7.89 -14.58 46.16
N PHE A 53 -7.57 -13.40 45.62
CA PHE A 53 -6.35 -12.67 45.93
C PHE A 53 -6.35 -12.20 47.39
N LYS A 54 -7.43 -11.57 47.87
CA LYS A 54 -7.57 -11.12 49.27
C LYS A 54 -7.43 -12.26 50.26
N ASN A 55 -8.09 -13.40 50.02
CA ASN A 55 -7.96 -14.58 50.88
C ASN A 55 -6.53 -15.11 50.92
N LYS A 56 -5.85 -15.16 49.75
CA LYS A 56 -4.47 -15.62 49.70
C LYS A 56 -3.51 -14.63 50.37
N LEU A 57 -3.75 -13.33 50.22
CA LEU A 57 -2.99 -12.27 50.89
C LEU A 57 -3.07 -12.42 52.42
N ILE A 58 -4.28 -12.54 52.97
CA ILE A 58 -4.50 -12.74 54.41
C ILE A 58 -3.77 -13.99 54.91
N ASN A 59 -3.75 -15.07 54.13
CA ASN A 59 -3.04 -16.28 54.51
C ASN A 59 -1.50 -16.14 54.50
N ILE A 60 -0.94 -15.24 53.69
CA ILE A 60 0.52 -15.06 53.55
C ILE A 60 1.04 -13.98 54.50
N VAL A 61 0.31 -12.87 54.62
CA VAL A 61 0.74 -11.67 55.34
C VAL A 61 0.05 -11.53 56.71
N GLY A 62 -1.14 -12.12 56.86
CA GLY A 62 -1.97 -11.99 58.06
C GLY A 62 -2.82 -10.73 58.04
N THR A 63 -3.41 -10.42 59.19
CA THR A 63 -4.00 -9.11 59.51
C THR A 63 -3.42 -8.66 60.85
N SER A 64 -3.32 -7.35 61.08
CA SER A 64 -2.85 -6.83 62.37
C SER A 64 -4.03 -6.45 63.28
N THR A 65 -3.80 -6.35 64.59
CA THR A 65 -4.84 -5.96 65.55
C THR A 65 -4.97 -4.45 65.68
N SER A 66 -3.87 -3.71 65.52
CA SER A 66 -3.78 -2.25 65.67
C SER A 66 -4.02 -1.54 64.33
N LYS A 67 -4.91 -0.53 64.33
CA LYS A 67 -5.06 0.37 63.19
C LYS A 67 -3.86 1.31 63.11
N SER A 68 -3.31 1.50 61.90
CA SER A 68 -2.30 2.52 61.67
C SER A 68 -2.90 3.92 61.89
N LYS A 69 -2.16 4.82 62.55
CA LYS A 69 -2.53 6.24 62.71
C LYS A 69 -2.20 7.08 61.48
N PHE A 70 -1.29 6.61 60.62
CA PHE A 70 -0.80 7.36 59.47
C PHE A 70 -0.84 6.49 58.21
N ILE A 71 -1.13 7.12 57.08
CA ILE A 71 -1.08 6.48 55.77
C ILE A 71 0.33 6.70 55.21
N LEU A 72 1.09 5.60 55.08
CA LEU A 72 2.45 5.62 54.57
C LEU A 72 2.58 4.59 53.44
N TYR A 73 3.18 5.01 52.33
CA TYR A 73 3.44 4.17 51.17
C TYR A 73 4.82 3.51 51.26
N THR A 74 4.90 2.20 50.94
CA THR A 74 6.18 1.49 50.87
C THR A 74 7.08 2.05 49.75
N PRO A 75 8.43 1.93 49.87
CA PRO A 75 9.35 2.44 48.85
C PRO A 75 9.04 1.89 47.45
N MET A 76 8.77 0.60 47.35
CA MET A 76 8.49 -0.06 46.07
C MET A 76 7.16 0.37 45.46
N LEU A 77 6.13 0.64 46.27
CA LEU A 77 4.90 1.23 45.76
C LEU A 77 5.15 2.65 45.22
N ARG A 78 5.97 3.46 45.92
CA ARG A 78 6.36 4.79 45.41
C ARG A 78 7.09 4.70 44.07
N THR A 79 7.97 3.72 43.90
CA THR A 79 8.66 3.46 42.62
C THR A 79 7.65 3.16 41.51
N ILE A 80 6.70 2.25 41.74
CA ILE A 80 5.65 1.89 40.77
C ILE A 80 4.79 3.09 40.38
N LEU A 81 4.38 3.89 41.36
CA LEU A 81 3.59 5.10 41.11
C LEU A 81 4.39 6.11 40.27
N LYS A 82 5.67 6.30 40.61
CA LYS A 82 6.56 7.18 39.85
C LYS A 82 6.77 6.69 38.42
N HIS A 83 6.99 5.39 38.19
CA HIS A 83 7.12 4.85 36.83
C HIS A 83 5.84 5.07 36.00
N ALA A 84 4.67 4.96 36.62
CA ALA A 84 3.40 5.23 35.95
C ALA A 84 3.21 6.73 35.66
N GLU A 85 3.64 7.62 36.56
CA GLU A 85 3.66 9.08 36.38
C GLU A 85 4.62 9.49 35.26
N ASP A 86 5.87 9.00 35.28
CA ASP A 86 6.88 9.27 34.26
C ASP A 86 6.38 8.81 32.87
N TYR A 87 5.80 7.60 32.77
CA TYR A 87 5.21 7.11 31.52
C TYR A 87 4.05 8.00 31.05
N ALA A 88 3.17 8.41 31.97
CA ALA A 88 2.02 9.26 31.66
C ALA A 88 2.47 10.63 31.14
N GLU A 89 3.50 11.22 31.76
CA GLU A 89 4.08 12.51 31.35
C GLU A 89 4.76 12.41 29.98
N GLU A 90 5.57 11.36 29.74
CA GLU A 90 6.24 11.13 28.46
C GLU A 90 5.27 10.96 27.28
N ASN A 91 4.10 10.35 27.55
CA ASN A 91 3.10 10.04 26.54
C ASN A 91 1.92 11.04 26.51
N ASN A 92 1.90 12.05 27.39
CA ASN A 92 0.75 12.95 27.60
C ASN A 92 -0.57 12.18 27.81
N THR A 93 -0.56 11.16 28.68
CA THR A 93 -1.73 10.34 29.02
C THR A 93 -2.17 10.60 30.46
N GLU A 94 -3.41 10.24 30.79
CA GLU A 94 -3.81 10.07 32.18
C GLU A 94 -3.32 8.71 32.72
N ILE A 95 -3.14 8.60 34.03
CA ILE A 95 -2.73 7.34 34.68
C ILE A 95 -3.94 6.40 34.76
N THR A 96 -3.85 5.26 34.10
CA THR A 96 -4.91 4.24 34.08
C THR A 96 -4.61 3.07 35.03
N GLU A 97 -5.65 2.31 35.39
CA GLU A 97 -5.49 1.07 36.17
C GLU A 97 -4.62 0.03 35.44
N THR A 98 -4.66 0.01 34.11
CA THR A 98 -3.84 -0.89 33.28
C THR A 98 -2.36 -0.53 33.36
N MET A 99 -2.02 0.76 33.36
CA MET A 99 -0.65 1.23 33.55
C MET A 99 -0.11 0.84 34.92
N LEU A 100 -0.88 1.11 35.98
CA LEU A 100 -0.52 0.73 37.35
C LEU A 100 -0.35 -0.79 37.51
N PHE A 101 -1.26 -1.58 36.92
CA PHE A 101 -1.16 -3.03 36.94
C PHE A 101 0.07 -3.55 36.20
N ASN A 102 0.32 -3.06 34.98
CA ASN A 102 1.47 -3.48 34.19
C ASN A 102 2.78 -3.07 34.88
N ALA A 103 2.84 -1.89 35.52
CA ALA A 103 3.99 -1.47 36.30
C ALA A 103 4.26 -2.42 37.49
N ILE A 104 3.22 -2.91 38.19
CA ILE A 104 3.39 -3.96 39.22
C ILE A 104 4.01 -5.23 38.61
N ILE A 105 3.53 -5.66 37.44
CA ILE A 105 4.01 -6.88 36.77
C ILE A 105 5.46 -6.72 36.27
N GLU A 106 5.81 -5.55 35.74
CA GLU A 106 7.14 -5.23 35.20
C GLU A 106 8.19 -5.08 36.27
N GLU A 107 7.86 -4.46 37.41
CA GLU A 107 8.77 -4.37 38.56
C GLU A 107 9.15 -5.78 39.05
N GLY A 108 8.27 -6.76 38.89
CA GLY A 108 8.56 -8.19 39.09
C GLY A 108 8.78 -8.60 40.55
N GLU A 109 8.78 -7.66 41.48
CA GLU A 109 9.00 -7.88 42.91
C GLU A 109 7.84 -7.37 43.77
N GLY A 110 7.78 -7.83 45.02
CA GLY A 110 6.80 -7.35 45.99
C GLY A 110 5.78 -8.34 46.50
N ILE A 111 4.97 -7.87 47.45
CA ILE A 111 3.93 -8.68 48.08
C ILE A 111 2.84 -9.04 47.05
N ALA A 112 2.46 -8.13 46.16
CA ALA A 112 1.50 -8.44 45.09
C ALA A 112 1.98 -9.61 44.22
N ILE A 113 3.21 -9.54 43.73
CA ILE A 113 3.82 -10.58 42.89
C ILE A 113 4.00 -11.90 43.65
N ARG A 114 4.41 -11.84 44.92
CA ARG A 114 4.51 -13.00 45.79
C ARG A 114 3.17 -13.70 45.99
N VAL A 115 2.09 -12.93 46.19
CA VAL A 115 0.73 -13.48 46.37
C VAL A 115 0.22 -14.08 45.05
N ILE A 116 0.40 -13.40 43.91
CA ILE A 116 0.05 -13.92 42.57
C ILE A 116 0.77 -15.26 42.33
N SER A 117 2.08 -15.31 42.60
CA SER A 117 2.89 -16.53 42.43
C SER A 117 2.40 -17.65 43.35
N ALA A 118 2.06 -17.34 44.59
CA ALA A 118 1.50 -18.30 45.55
C ALA A 118 0.08 -18.79 45.17
N MET A 119 -0.62 -18.11 44.25
CA MET A 119 -1.86 -18.57 43.62
C MET A 119 -1.61 -19.52 42.44
N ASN A 120 -0.35 -19.90 42.18
CA ASN A 120 0.09 -20.66 41.00
C ASN A 120 -0.21 -19.96 39.67
N ILE A 121 -0.17 -18.62 39.68
CA ILE A 121 -0.32 -17.79 38.49
C ILE A 121 1.05 -17.22 38.16
N ASN A 122 1.51 -17.40 36.93
CA ASN A 122 2.80 -16.83 36.50
C ASN A 122 2.62 -15.32 36.20
N PRO A 123 3.25 -14.41 36.98
CA PRO A 123 3.09 -12.97 36.78
C PRO A 123 3.50 -12.50 35.39
N SER A 124 4.57 -13.08 34.81
CA SER A 124 5.05 -12.71 33.47
C SER A 124 4.01 -12.94 32.36
N LYS A 125 3.04 -13.84 32.57
CA LYS A 125 1.96 -14.14 31.61
C LYS A 125 0.68 -13.34 31.87
N LEU A 126 0.71 -12.40 32.82
CA LEU A 126 -0.45 -11.57 33.17
C LEU A 126 -0.42 -10.19 32.52
N LYS A 127 0.67 -9.82 31.84
CA LYS A 127 0.76 -8.52 31.15
C LYS A 127 -0.48 -8.32 30.28
N TYR A 128 -1.23 -7.26 30.60
CA TYR A 128 -2.48 -6.97 29.94
C TYR A 128 -2.24 -5.93 28.86
N GLN A 129 -2.57 -6.29 27.63
CA GLN A 129 -2.76 -5.37 26.53
C GLN A 129 -4.22 -5.53 26.11
N GLU A 130 -4.97 -4.43 26.08
CA GLU A 130 -6.34 -4.48 25.55
C GLU A 130 -6.29 -5.00 24.10
N GLU A 131 -7.06 -6.04 23.81
CA GLU A 131 -7.37 -6.37 22.42
C GLU A 131 -8.21 -5.22 21.88
N ILE A 132 -7.57 -4.38 21.07
CA ILE A 132 -8.25 -3.35 20.29
C ILE A 132 -9.19 -4.09 19.31
N LYS A 133 -10.48 -4.18 19.66
CA LYS A 133 -11.52 -4.75 18.79
C LYS A 133 -12.29 -3.64 18.10
N ILE A 134 -11.61 -2.95 17.21
CA ILE A 134 -12.26 -1.99 16.32
C ILE A 134 -13.01 -2.79 15.27
N LYS A 135 -14.35 -2.69 15.27
CA LYS A 135 -15.21 -3.49 14.39
C LYS A 135 -15.09 -3.11 12.92
N ASP A 136 -14.72 -1.87 12.64
CA ASP A 136 -14.75 -1.27 11.30
C ASP A 136 -13.35 -1.22 10.65
N GLY A 137 -12.44 -2.10 11.05
CA GLY A 137 -11.09 -2.15 10.49
C GLY A 137 -10.33 -3.42 10.83
N VAL A 138 -9.19 -3.57 10.18
CA VAL A 138 -8.31 -4.73 10.31
C VAL A 138 -6.97 -4.29 10.86
N ILE A 139 -6.53 -4.90 11.96
CA ILE A 139 -5.21 -4.63 12.53
C ILE A 139 -4.18 -5.42 11.74
N ILE A 140 -3.35 -4.71 10.97
CA ILE A 140 -2.32 -5.31 10.11
C ILE A 140 -1.30 -6.08 10.95
N ASN A 141 -0.93 -5.54 12.13
CA ASN A 141 0.02 -6.18 13.05
C ASN A 141 -0.38 -7.60 13.46
N ASP A 142 -1.67 -7.91 13.49
CA ASP A 142 -2.16 -9.22 13.95
C ASP A 142 -2.20 -10.25 12.80
N ILE A 143 -2.07 -9.82 11.53
CA ILE A 143 -2.18 -10.65 10.31
C ILE A 143 -0.82 -10.85 9.64
N VAL A 144 0.07 -9.87 9.75
CA VAL A 144 1.37 -9.88 9.06
C VAL A 144 2.20 -11.09 9.47
N LYS A 145 2.66 -11.84 8.46
CA LYS A 145 3.62 -12.94 8.62
C LYS A 145 5.00 -12.39 9.01
N ASP A 146 5.82 -13.20 9.66
CA ASP A 146 7.21 -12.84 10.02
C ASP A 146 8.18 -12.73 8.82
N GLU A 147 7.69 -12.94 7.60
CA GLU A 147 8.47 -12.83 6.37
C GLU A 147 8.89 -11.38 6.11
N VAL A 148 10.19 -11.19 5.86
CA VAL A 148 10.77 -9.87 5.62
C VAL A 148 10.52 -9.45 4.18
N ILE A 149 9.89 -8.30 3.99
CA ILE A 149 9.81 -7.70 2.66
C ILE A 149 11.19 -7.14 2.31
N LEU A 150 11.77 -7.64 1.20
CA LEU A 150 13.10 -7.26 0.76
C LEU A 150 13.10 -5.85 0.15
N GLY A 151 14.08 -5.04 0.56
CA GLY A 151 14.29 -3.69 0.04
C GLY A 151 13.51 -2.59 0.77
N ARG A 152 13.45 -1.41 0.15
CA ARG A 152 12.64 -0.24 0.59
C ARG A 152 12.93 0.34 1.97
N ASN A 153 14.16 0.15 2.43
CA ASN A 153 14.60 0.66 3.72
C ASN A 153 14.59 2.20 3.79
N GLN A 154 14.83 2.88 2.67
CA GLN A 154 14.87 4.35 2.64
C GLN A 154 13.47 4.94 2.79
N GLU A 155 12.49 4.38 2.09
CA GLU A 155 11.08 4.75 2.13
C GLU A 155 10.48 4.46 3.49
N LEU A 156 10.77 3.28 4.07
CA LEU A 156 10.38 2.94 5.43
C LEU A 156 10.98 3.88 6.47
N ALA A 157 12.28 4.19 6.35
CA ALA A 157 12.92 5.15 7.23
C ALA A 157 12.27 6.55 7.12
N CYS A 158 11.91 6.98 5.91
CA CYS A 158 11.19 8.23 5.67
C CYS A 158 9.81 8.22 6.36
N ILE A 159 9.03 7.15 6.21
CA ILE A 159 7.71 6.99 6.86
C ILE A 159 7.85 7.06 8.39
N ILE A 160 8.80 6.33 8.97
CA ILE A 160 9.10 6.34 10.40
C ILE A 160 9.48 7.75 10.86
N GLN A 161 10.36 8.43 10.13
CA GLN A 161 10.74 9.81 10.44
C GLN A 161 9.56 10.76 10.41
N ILE A 162 8.64 10.61 9.45
CA ILE A 162 7.42 11.43 9.35
C ILE A 162 6.51 11.19 10.56
N LEU A 163 6.24 9.93 10.90
CA LEU A 163 5.36 9.55 12.03
C LEU A 163 5.86 10.04 13.40
N LEU A 164 7.16 10.32 13.52
CA LEU A 164 7.81 10.84 14.73
C LEU A 164 7.78 12.38 14.83
N ARG A 165 7.38 13.09 13.78
CA ARG A 165 7.32 14.57 13.80
C ARG A 165 6.18 15.05 14.70
N LYS A 166 6.38 16.23 15.31
CA LYS A 166 5.32 16.93 16.07
C LYS A 166 4.22 17.48 15.15
N ASN A 167 4.60 17.96 13.96
CA ASN A 167 3.70 18.54 12.95
C ASN A 167 3.90 17.82 11.62
N LYS A 168 2.84 17.73 10.80
CA LYS A 168 2.84 16.96 9.53
C LYS A 168 3.32 15.52 9.74
N CYS A 169 2.75 14.85 10.73
CA CYS A 169 3.08 13.49 11.11
C CYS A 169 2.33 12.41 10.30
N ASN A 170 1.64 12.81 9.23
CA ASN A 170 0.83 11.92 8.40
C ASN A 170 1.55 11.65 7.07
N PRO A 171 2.11 10.45 6.84
CA PRO A 171 2.72 10.09 5.58
C PRO A 171 1.65 9.85 4.51
N LEU A 172 1.90 10.32 3.28
CA LEU A 172 1.10 10.00 2.10
C LEU A 172 2.00 9.34 1.06
N LEU A 173 1.86 8.03 0.89
CA LEU A 173 2.58 7.24 -0.10
C LEU A 173 1.97 7.48 -1.48
N ILE A 174 2.76 7.99 -2.41
CA ILE A 174 2.34 8.29 -3.78
C ILE A 174 3.19 7.45 -4.73
N GLY A 175 2.55 6.71 -5.64
CA GLY A 175 3.25 5.91 -6.64
C GLY A 175 2.28 5.22 -7.59
N LYS A 176 2.78 4.64 -8.69
CA LYS A 176 1.96 3.89 -9.65
C LYS A 176 1.20 2.73 -8.95
N ALA A 177 0.12 2.26 -9.54
CA ALA A 177 -0.54 1.04 -9.06
C ALA A 177 0.41 -0.16 -9.23
N GLY A 178 0.40 -1.10 -8.28
CA GLY A 178 1.27 -2.27 -8.33
C GLY A 178 2.71 -2.07 -7.85
N VAL A 179 3.11 -0.85 -7.47
CA VAL A 179 4.45 -0.65 -6.90
C VAL A 179 4.61 -1.30 -5.52
N GLY A 180 3.54 -1.70 -4.81
CA GLY A 180 3.66 -2.31 -3.47
C GLY A 180 3.64 -1.31 -2.32
N LYS A 181 2.73 -0.33 -2.37
CA LYS A 181 2.51 0.63 -1.28
C LYS A 181 2.00 -0.05 0.00
N SER A 182 1.04 -0.97 -0.14
CA SER A 182 0.49 -1.76 0.98
C SER A 182 1.55 -2.65 1.63
N ALA A 183 2.44 -3.25 0.81
CA ALA A 183 3.57 -4.05 1.28
C ALA A 183 4.53 -3.26 2.19
N ILE A 184 4.78 -1.97 1.90
CA ILE A 184 5.60 -1.11 2.79
C ILE A 184 4.94 -0.97 4.18
N ILE A 185 3.62 -0.90 4.25
CA ILE A 185 2.90 -0.76 5.52
C ILE A 185 2.87 -2.07 6.31
N GLU A 186 2.78 -3.20 5.62
CA GLU A 186 2.92 -4.53 6.22
C GLU A 186 4.32 -4.71 6.82
N GLU A 187 5.38 -4.29 6.10
CA GLU A 187 6.74 -4.31 6.64
C GLU A 187 6.91 -3.37 7.84
N LEU A 188 6.26 -2.21 7.83
CA LEU A 188 6.23 -1.32 8.99
C LEU A 188 5.57 -2.00 10.21
N ALA A 189 4.43 -2.67 10.02
CA ALA A 189 3.76 -3.42 11.08
C ALA A 189 4.65 -4.55 11.62
N ARG A 190 5.31 -5.29 10.75
CA ARG A 190 6.28 -6.35 11.11
C ARG A 190 7.42 -5.79 11.97
N ARG A 191 7.99 -4.64 11.60
CA ARG A 191 9.04 -3.98 12.38
C ARG A 191 8.56 -3.51 13.73
N ILE A 192 7.33 -3.02 13.84
CA ILE A 192 6.74 -2.65 15.13
C ILE A 192 6.59 -3.89 16.03
N ASN A 193 6.07 -4.99 15.51
CA ASN A 193 5.95 -6.26 16.25
C ASN A 193 7.30 -6.78 16.77
N ASN A 194 8.34 -6.65 15.94
CA ASN A 194 9.69 -7.10 16.27
C ASN A 194 10.53 -6.08 17.04
N ASN A 195 9.94 -4.97 17.50
CA ASN A 195 10.64 -3.87 18.18
C ASN A 195 11.82 -3.28 17.39
N GLN A 196 11.78 -3.35 16.05
CA GLN A 196 12.76 -2.80 15.11
C GLN A 196 12.45 -1.35 14.71
N VAL A 197 11.74 -0.62 15.58
CA VAL A 197 11.36 0.79 15.42
C VAL A 197 11.84 1.60 16.63
N PRO A 198 12.01 2.92 16.49
CA PRO A 198 12.35 3.79 17.62
C PRO A 198 11.37 3.66 18.78
N ASP A 199 11.81 3.89 20.02
CA ASP A 199 11.02 3.64 21.24
C ASP A 199 9.64 4.29 21.22
N ARG A 200 9.55 5.51 20.67
CA ARG A 200 8.29 6.25 20.51
C ARG A 200 7.26 5.62 19.57
N LEU A 201 7.66 4.63 18.77
CA LEU A 201 6.77 3.87 17.88
C LEU A 201 6.60 2.41 18.34
N LYS A 202 7.22 2.01 19.46
CA LYS A 202 6.97 0.69 20.03
C LYS A 202 5.52 0.61 20.52
N ASN A 203 4.97 -0.59 20.48
CA ASN A 203 3.58 -0.89 20.86
C ASN A 203 2.50 -0.21 20.00
N TYR A 204 2.86 0.49 18.92
CA TYR A 204 1.87 0.99 17.98
C TYR A 204 1.23 -0.16 17.20
N LYS A 205 -0.06 -0.01 16.88
CA LYS A 205 -0.78 -0.89 15.97
C LYS A 205 -1.24 -0.10 14.75
N ILE A 206 -1.16 -0.71 13.58
CA ILE A 206 -1.64 -0.15 12.32
C ILE A 206 -3.02 -0.73 12.04
N LEU A 207 -4.03 0.13 12.02
CA LEU A 207 -5.41 -0.21 11.69
C LEU A 207 -5.69 0.17 10.23
N LYS A 208 -5.86 -0.83 9.37
CA LYS A 208 -6.37 -0.63 8.01
C LYS A 208 -7.87 -0.37 8.06
N ILE A 209 -8.29 0.77 7.51
CA ILE A 209 -9.70 1.14 7.37
C ILE A 209 -10.17 0.75 5.97
N ASP A 210 -11.34 0.13 5.89
CA ASP A 210 -12.09 -0.04 4.65
C ASP A 210 -13.30 0.91 4.64
N PHE A 211 -13.26 1.91 3.77
CA PHE A 211 -14.39 2.83 3.62
C PHE A 211 -15.64 2.13 3.04
N GLY A 212 -15.47 1.05 2.28
CA GLY A 212 -16.57 0.25 1.75
C GLY A 212 -17.43 -0.35 2.87
N SER A 213 -16.80 -0.92 3.90
CA SER A 213 -17.53 -1.46 5.07
C SER A 213 -18.21 -0.37 5.91
N LEU A 214 -17.63 0.83 5.96
CA LEU A 214 -18.20 1.97 6.69
C LEU A 214 -19.47 2.51 6.00
N VAL A 215 -19.46 2.58 4.67
CA VAL A 215 -20.64 2.94 3.85
C VAL A 215 -21.70 1.85 3.91
N ALA A 216 -21.31 0.57 3.97
CA ALA A 216 -22.23 -0.55 4.05
C ALA A 216 -23.22 -0.41 5.23
N GLY A 217 -24.51 -0.57 4.94
CA GLY A 217 -25.57 -0.46 5.93
C GLY A 217 -25.88 0.95 6.43
N THR A 218 -25.32 2.00 5.80
CA THR A 218 -25.75 3.39 6.02
C THR A 218 -26.72 3.79 4.92
N LYS A 219 -27.89 4.33 5.31
CA LYS A 219 -28.92 4.78 4.35
C LYS A 219 -28.91 6.29 4.20
N TYR A 220 -28.41 6.99 5.21
CA TYR A 220 -28.33 8.45 5.28
C TYR A 220 -26.90 8.91 5.52
N ARG A 221 -26.57 10.10 4.98
CA ARG A 221 -25.28 10.76 5.15
C ARG A 221 -24.85 10.86 6.62
N GLY A 222 -25.74 11.31 7.49
CA GLY A 222 -25.42 11.48 8.92
C GLY A 222 -25.00 10.18 9.61
N GLU A 223 -25.55 9.03 9.22
CA GLU A 223 -25.17 7.73 9.79
C GLU A 223 -23.73 7.34 9.43
N PHE A 224 -23.30 7.67 8.21
CA PHE A 224 -21.93 7.48 7.77
C PHE A 224 -20.97 8.41 8.52
N GLU A 225 -21.32 9.70 8.64
CA GLU A 225 -20.51 10.67 9.40
C GLU A 225 -20.39 10.27 10.89
N ASP A 226 -21.48 9.78 11.50
CA ASP A 226 -21.49 9.27 12.86
C ASP A 226 -20.61 8.03 13.03
N LYS A 227 -20.59 7.10 12.06
CA LYS A 227 -19.70 5.92 12.10
C LYS A 227 -18.23 6.33 12.05
N ILE A 228 -17.84 7.21 11.12
CA ILE A 228 -16.46 7.72 11.02
C ILE A 228 -16.07 8.42 12.31
N THR A 229 -16.97 9.26 12.85
CA THR A 229 -16.72 9.98 14.09
C THR A 229 -16.52 9.01 15.26
N LYS A 230 -17.35 7.96 15.38
CA LYS A 230 -17.18 6.92 16.41
C LYS A 230 -15.85 6.18 16.26
N LEU A 231 -15.48 5.82 15.04
CA LEU A 231 -14.19 5.17 14.74
C LEU A 231 -13.02 6.03 15.19
N ILE A 232 -13.03 7.33 14.87
CA ILE A 232 -11.97 8.27 15.29
C ILE A 232 -11.90 8.36 16.80
N HIS A 233 -13.05 8.47 17.50
CA HIS A 233 -13.06 8.52 18.97
C HIS A 233 -12.58 7.20 19.60
N GLU A 234 -12.85 6.05 18.98
CA GLU A 234 -12.33 4.76 19.44
C GLU A 234 -10.82 4.68 19.27
N VAL A 235 -10.30 5.15 18.14
CA VAL A 235 -8.85 5.28 17.88
C VAL A 235 -8.20 6.23 18.88
N MET A 236 -8.82 7.37 19.20
CA MET A 236 -8.29 8.32 20.18
C MET A 236 -8.22 7.77 21.61
N LYS A 237 -9.09 6.82 21.98
CA LYS A 237 -8.99 6.13 23.28
C LYS A 237 -7.73 5.27 23.38
N HIS A 238 -7.22 4.81 22.25
CA HIS A 238 -6.03 3.98 22.15
C HIS A 238 -4.89 4.79 21.51
N GLN A 239 -4.11 5.49 22.33
CA GLN A 239 -3.07 6.43 21.86
C GLN A 239 -1.99 5.82 20.94
N ASN A 240 -1.89 4.49 20.91
CA ASN A 240 -0.90 3.73 20.14
C ASN A 240 -1.50 3.14 18.85
N ILE A 241 -2.42 3.84 18.18
CA ILE A 241 -2.98 3.41 16.88
C ILE A 241 -2.58 4.37 15.78
N ILE A 242 -2.13 3.81 14.66
CA ILE A 242 -1.93 4.49 13.38
C ILE A 242 -3.01 4.02 12.43
N LEU A 243 -3.76 4.95 11.83
CA LEU A 243 -4.73 4.64 10.81
C LEU A 243 -4.04 4.46 9.46
N PHE A 244 -4.42 3.44 8.70
CA PHE A 244 -3.96 3.22 7.34
C PHE A 244 -5.14 3.22 6.36
N VAL A 245 -5.02 4.03 5.30
CA VAL A 245 -6.00 4.13 4.22
C VAL A 245 -5.28 3.93 2.88
N ASP A 246 -5.51 2.77 2.23
CA ASP A 246 -4.79 2.37 1.00
C ASP A 246 -5.19 3.19 -0.23
N GLU A 247 -6.45 3.65 -0.25
CA GLU A 247 -7.00 4.52 -1.29
C GLU A 247 -7.38 5.85 -0.67
N ALA A 248 -6.38 6.60 -0.20
CA ALA A 248 -6.59 7.83 0.57
C ALA A 248 -7.48 8.84 -0.17
N HIS A 249 -7.49 8.83 -1.51
CA HIS A 249 -8.38 9.68 -2.32
C HIS A 249 -9.88 9.46 -2.01
N THR A 250 -10.27 8.27 -1.54
CA THR A 250 -11.64 7.97 -1.08
C THR A 250 -12.05 8.79 0.14
N ILE A 251 -11.10 9.30 0.93
CA ILE A 251 -11.39 10.21 2.05
C ILE A 251 -12.01 11.51 1.52
N VAL A 252 -11.53 11.99 0.36
CA VAL A 252 -12.02 13.24 -0.26
C VAL A 252 -13.35 12.99 -0.98
N ASN A 253 -13.52 11.82 -1.60
CA ASN A 253 -14.69 11.47 -2.42
C ASN A 253 -15.34 10.13 -1.99
N ALA A 254 -15.79 10.02 -0.75
CA ALA A 254 -16.52 8.82 -0.32
C ALA A 254 -17.93 8.84 -0.96
N GLY A 255 -18.10 8.19 -2.12
CA GLY A 255 -19.43 7.97 -2.72
C GLY A 255 -19.61 8.22 -4.22
N GLY A 256 -18.55 8.47 -5.01
CA GLY A 256 -18.54 8.30 -6.48
C GLY A 256 -19.44 9.18 -7.36
N ALA A 257 -20.37 9.96 -6.80
CA ALA A 257 -21.27 10.85 -7.56
C ALA A 257 -21.01 12.34 -7.25
N ASP A 258 -21.38 13.22 -8.17
CA ASP A 258 -21.46 14.67 -7.94
C ASP A 258 -22.38 14.95 -6.75
N GLY A 259 -21.79 15.23 -5.59
CA GLY A 259 -22.49 15.32 -4.28
C GLY A 259 -22.05 14.30 -3.22
N ALA A 260 -21.01 13.51 -3.49
CA ALA A 260 -20.43 12.54 -2.55
C ALA A 260 -20.03 13.18 -1.21
N ILE A 261 -20.14 12.40 -0.14
CA ILE A 261 -19.89 12.83 1.23
C ILE A 261 -18.37 12.93 1.41
N SER A 262 -17.85 14.11 1.73
CA SER A 262 -16.43 14.27 2.02
C SER A 262 -16.14 13.81 3.46
N ALA A 263 -15.68 12.57 3.62
CA ALA A 263 -15.15 12.11 4.91
C ALA A 263 -13.98 12.99 5.38
N GLY A 264 -13.27 13.63 4.44
CA GLY A 264 -12.19 14.57 4.68
C GLY A 264 -12.56 15.72 5.62
N ASP A 265 -13.80 16.21 5.57
CA ASP A 265 -14.24 17.28 6.47
C ASP A 265 -14.30 16.85 7.93
N ILE A 266 -14.56 15.56 8.18
CA ILE A 266 -14.53 14.96 9.52
C ILE A 266 -13.08 14.77 9.98
N PHE A 267 -12.18 14.32 9.11
CA PHE A 267 -10.77 14.07 9.46
C PHE A 267 -9.96 15.35 9.70
N LYS A 268 -10.22 16.42 8.93
CA LYS A 268 -9.49 17.72 9.00
C LYS A 268 -9.25 18.23 10.44
N PRO A 269 -10.25 18.33 11.34
CA PRO A 269 -10.03 18.81 12.70
C PRO A 269 -9.10 17.91 13.52
N PHE A 270 -9.24 16.59 13.45
CA PHE A 270 -8.41 15.64 14.21
C PHE A 270 -6.97 15.60 13.70
N LEU A 271 -6.79 15.63 12.37
CA LEU A 271 -5.46 15.74 11.74
C LEU A 271 -4.78 17.08 12.03
N ALA A 272 -5.55 18.16 12.20
CA ALA A 272 -5.01 19.48 12.53
C ALA A 272 -4.53 19.58 13.97
N ARG A 273 -5.23 18.93 14.91
CA ARG A 273 -4.82 18.86 16.32
C ARG A 273 -3.71 17.85 16.58
N GLY A 274 -3.55 16.86 15.69
CA GLY A 274 -2.62 15.76 15.88
C GLY A 274 -3.15 14.66 16.79
N ASP A 275 -4.48 14.63 17.01
CA ASP A 275 -5.16 13.64 17.85
C ASP A 275 -5.01 12.21 17.30
N ILE A 276 -4.81 12.09 15.98
CA ILE A 276 -4.66 10.83 15.27
C ILE A 276 -3.48 10.89 14.30
N LYS A 277 -2.83 9.75 14.08
CA LYS A 277 -1.83 9.55 13.04
C LYS A 277 -2.45 8.78 11.89
N LEU A 278 -2.29 9.26 10.67
CA LEU A 278 -2.82 8.61 9.46
C LEU A 278 -1.72 8.41 8.41
N ILE A 279 -1.65 7.20 7.89
CA ILE A 279 -0.88 6.84 6.70
C ILE A 279 -1.86 6.67 5.54
N GLY A 280 -1.69 7.47 4.50
CA GLY A 280 -2.46 7.33 3.26
C GLY A 280 -1.60 6.71 2.16
N ALA A 281 -2.19 5.91 1.28
CA ALA A 281 -1.61 5.57 -0.02
C ALA A 281 -2.55 6.02 -1.15
N THR A 282 -2.01 6.41 -2.29
CA THR A 282 -2.81 6.81 -3.48
C THR A 282 -1.94 6.74 -4.73
N THR A 283 -2.55 6.80 -5.92
CA THR A 283 -1.81 6.93 -7.19
C THR A 283 -1.43 8.39 -7.46
N ILE A 284 -0.44 8.61 -8.33
CA ILE A 284 -0.01 9.96 -8.73
C ILE A 284 -1.18 10.73 -9.36
N ASN A 285 -1.97 10.07 -10.22
CA ASN A 285 -3.10 10.68 -10.92
C ASN A 285 -4.20 11.11 -9.94
N GLU A 286 -4.54 10.25 -8.98
CA GLU A 286 -5.51 10.58 -7.92
C GLU A 286 -5.02 11.69 -6.99
N TYR A 287 -3.72 11.72 -6.69
CA TYR A 287 -3.13 12.76 -5.86
C TYR A 287 -3.37 14.15 -6.49
N HIS A 288 -3.01 14.33 -7.76
CA HIS A 288 -3.22 15.59 -8.47
C HIS A 288 -4.72 15.93 -8.63
N LYS A 289 -5.55 14.92 -8.89
CA LYS A 289 -7.00 15.14 -9.11
C LYS A 289 -7.74 15.53 -7.84
N PHE A 290 -7.43 14.88 -6.70
CA PHE A 290 -8.25 14.98 -5.49
C PHE A 290 -7.52 15.57 -4.28
N MET A 291 -6.27 15.17 -4.02
CA MET A 291 -5.56 15.52 -2.79
C MET A 291 -4.85 16.87 -2.87
N GLU A 292 -4.21 17.18 -3.99
CA GLU A 292 -3.46 18.43 -4.17
C GLU A 292 -4.37 19.66 -4.12
N ASN A 293 -5.58 19.52 -4.67
CA ASN A 293 -6.60 20.57 -4.73
C ASN A 293 -7.15 20.93 -3.32
N ASP A 294 -7.20 19.98 -2.38
CA ASP A 294 -7.61 20.26 -1.00
C ASP A 294 -6.42 20.80 -0.17
N LYS A 295 -6.33 22.13 -0.07
CA LYS A 295 -5.29 22.82 0.70
C LYS A 295 -5.27 22.43 2.18
N ALA A 296 -6.38 22.05 2.78
CA ALA A 296 -6.44 21.72 4.20
C ALA A 296 -5.81 20.36 4.48
N LEU A 297 -6.17 19.34 3.68
CA LEU A 297 -5.59 18.00 3.80
C LEU A 297 -4.12 17.97 3.35
N ASN A 298 -3.80 18.59 2.21
CA ASN A 298 -2.42 18.61 1.69
C ASN A 298 -1.43 19.24 2.69
N ARG A 299 -1.88 20.20 3.52
CA ARG A 299 -1.06 20.77 4.60
C ARG A 299 -0.80 19.84 5.80
N ARG A 300 -1.57 18.75 5.94
CA ARG A 300 -1.46 17.78 7.04
C ARG A 300 -0.69 16.53 6.66
N PHE A 301 -0.61 16.22 5.37
CA PHE A 301 0.19 15.13 4.85
C PHE A 301 1.60 15.58 4.47
N GLN A 302 2.53 14.63 4.58
CA GLN A 302 3.85 14.71 3.99
C GLN A 302 3.95 13.61 2.93
N THR A 303 4.23 14.00 1.69
CA THR A 303 4.32 13.07 0.58
C THR A 303 5.61 12.23 0.64
N VAL A 304 5.49 10.96 0.29
CA VAL A 304 6.58 10.00 0.11
C VAL A 304 6.40 9.36 -1.26
N LEU A 305 7.30 9.67 -2.19
CA LEU A 305 7.27 9.08 -3.52
C LEU A 305 7.79 7.64 -3.45
N ILE A 306 6.97 6.70 -3.93
CA ILE A 306 7.31 5.28 -4.05
C ILE A 306 7.53 4.99 -5.52
N GLU A 307 8.79 4.77 -5.86
CA GLU A 307 9.20 4.45 -7.21
C GLU A 307 9.05 2.96 -7.51
N GLU A 308 8.98 2.64 -8.79
CA GLU A 308 9.03 1.27 -9.27
C GLU A 308 10.41 0.68 -8.91
N PRO A 309 10.48 -0.52 -8.30
CA PRO A 309 11.76 -1.14 -7.97
C PRO A 309 12.57 -1.40 -9.23
N ASP A 310 13.89 -1.32 -9.10
CA ASP A 310 14.79 -1.59 -10.21
C ASP A 310 14.76 -3.09 -10.61
N TYR A 311 15.43 -3.41 -11.73
CA TYR A 311 15.48 -4.78 -12.25
C TYR A 311 16.01 -5.80 -11.23
N ASN A 312 17.08 -5.45 -10.49
CA ASN A 312 17.71 -6.35 -9.52
C ASN A 312 16.87 -6.48 -8.24
N GLN A 313 16.32 -5.37 -7.75
CA GLN A 313 15.41 -5.36 -6.61
C GLN A 313 14.16 -6.20 -6.90
N THR A 314 13.59 -6.08 -8.10
CA THR A 314 12.43 -6.89 -8.50
C THR A 314 12.81 -8.37 -8.58
N LYS A 315 14.01 -8.69 -9.08
CA LYS A 315 14.53 -10.06 -9.08
C LYS A 315 14.67 -10.63 -7.68
N ASP A 316 15.17 -9.86 -6.73
CA ASP A 316 15.30 -10.28 -5.34
C ASP A 316 13.93 -10.52 -4.69
N ILE A 317 12.95 -9.64 -4.97
CA ILE A 317 11.56 -9.81 -4.53
C ILE A 317 10.98 -11.12 -5.09
N LEU A 318 11.08 -11.38 -6.39
CA LEU A 318 10.57 -12.61 -6.99
C LEU A 318 11.24 -13.86 -6.42
N ASN A 319 12.54 -13.81 -6.15
CA ASN A 319 13.26 -14.93 -5.53
C ASN A 319 12.83 -15.19 -4.08
N ALA A 320 12.41 -14.15 -3.34
CA ALA A 320 11.87 -14.34 -2.00
C ALA A 320 10.51 -15.05 -2.02
N VAL A 321 9.60 -14.60 -2.89
CA VAL A 321 8.24 -15.16 -2.97
C VAL A 321 8.23 -16.52 -3.68
N LYS A 322 9.25 -16.81 -4.51
CA LYS A 322 9.42 -18.09 -5.22
C LYS A 322 9.11 -19.30 -4.34
N LYS A 323 9.69 -19.37 -3.13
CA LYS A 323 9.53 -20.55 -2.26
C LYS A 323 8.08 -20.79 -1.88
N GLU A 324 7.32 -19.73 -1.61
CA GLU A 324 5.90 -19.82 -1.27
C GLU A 324 5.11 -20.39 -2.45
N TYR A 325 5.32 -19.86 -3.66
CA TYR A 325 4.67 -20.37 -4.88
C TYR A 325 5.06 -21.82 -5.20
N GLU A 326 6.34 -22.18 -5.06
CA GLU A 326 6.82 -23.56 -5.27
C GLU A 326 6.10 -24.53 -4.31
N THR A 327 5.96 -24.17 -3.04
CA THR A 327 5.27 -25.00 -2.05
C THR A 327 3.75 -25.06 -2.26
N PHE A 328 3.13 -23.94 -2.64
CA PHE A 328 1.69 -23.85 -2.82
C PHE A 328 1.21 -24.63 -4.06
N HIS A 329 1.93 -24.50 -5.18
CA HIS A 329 1.56 -25.17 -6.43
C HIS A 329 2.21 -26.56 -6.60
N ASP A 330 3.21 -26.91 -5.78
CA ASP A 330 4.03 -28.13 -5.92
C ASP A 330 4.75 -28.18 -7.28
N ILE A 331 5.47 -27.10 -7.59
CA ILE A 331 6.19 -26.88 -8.86
C ILE A 331 7.60 -26.40 -8.54
N LYS A 332 8.57 -26.73 -9.40
CA LYS A 332 9.92 -26.16 -9.33
C LYS A 332 10.10 -25.03 -10.34
N ILE A 333 10.63 -23.91 -9.86
CA ILE A 333 10.86 -22.70 -10.66
C ILE A 333 12.37 -22.51 -10.78
N SER A 334 12.91 -22.51 -11.99
CA SER A 334 14.34 -22.28 -12.21
C SER A 334 14.69 -20.80 -12.05
N PRO A 335 15.90 -20.43 -11.57
CA PRO A 335 16.31 -19.02 -11.48
C PRO A 335 16.28 -18.28 -12.83
N GLU A 336 16.54 -18.98 -13.93
CA GLU A 336 16.48 -18.45 -15.30
C GLU A 336 15.06 -18.03 -15.71
N ILE A 337 14.04 -18.74 -15.20
CA ILE A 337 12.64 -18.40 -15.47
C ILE A 337 12.27 -17.07 -14.82
N ILE A 338 12.84 -16.75 -13.67
CA ILE A 338 12.60 -15.45 -13.00
C ILE A 338 13.20 -14.31 -13.82
N THR A 339 14.42 -14.46 -14.34
CA THR A 339 15.02 -13.45 -15.22
C THR A 339 14.24 -13.29 -16.52
N ASP A 340 13.81 -14.41 -17.10
CA ASP A 340 12.94 -14.38 -18.28
C ASP A 340 11.65 -13.59 -17.97
N ILE A 341 10.94 -13.91 -16.88
CA ILE A 341 9.71 -13.20 -16.47
C ILE A 341 9.93 -11.70 -16.35
N LEU A 342 11.05 -11.24 -15.80
CA LEU A 342 11.38 -9.83 -15.67
C LEU A 342 11.64 -9.16 -17.02
N ASP A 343 12.44 -9.79 -17.87
CA ASP A 343 12.72 -9.26 -19.21
C ASP A 343 11.41 -9.14 -20.00
N PHE A 344 10.54 -10.15 -19.87
CA PHE A 344 9.21 -10.16 -20.47
C PHE A 344 8.30 -9.09 -19.88
N SER A 345 8.16 -9.01 -18.56
CA SER A 345 7.25 -8.07 -17.92
C SER A 345 7.65 -6.61 -18.20
N ASN A 346 8.94 -6.30 -18.22
CA ASN A 346 9.43 -4.96 -18.50
C ASN A 346 9.25 -4.55 -19.96
N LYS A 347 9.49 -5.49 -20.89
CA LYS A 347 9.30 -5.22 -22.31
C LYS A 347 7.83 -5.07 -22.67
N TYR A 348 7.00 -6.01 -22.19
CA TYR A 348 5.63 -6.16 -22.69
C TYR A 348 4.57 -5.48 -21.80
N LEU A 349 4.80 -5.34 -20.49
CA LEU A 349 3.85 -4.75 -19.55
C LEU A 349 4.34 -3.38 -19.07
N GLN A 350 4.45 -2.41 -19.98
CA GLN A 350 4.94 -1.05 -19.67
C GLN A 350 3.89 -0.20 -18.91
N ASN A 351 2.60 -0.44 -19.15
CA ASN A 351 1.49 0.25 -18.47
C ASN A 351 1.30 -0.17 -17.01
N LYS A 352 1.92 -1.29 -16.60
CA LYS A 352 1.90 -1.77 -15.22
C LYS A 352 3.28 -1.55 -14.58
N ALA A 353 3.30 -1.47 -13.25
CA ALA A 353 4.55 -1.33 -12.50
C ALA A 353 4.98 -2.66 -11.86
N ASN A 354 6.28 -2.84 -11.71
CA ASN A 354 6.85 -3.85 -10.81
C ASN A 354 6.63 -3.48 -9.33
N PRO A 355 6.61 -4.48 -8.42
CA PRO A 355 6.78 -5.92 -8.67
C PRO A 355 5.50 -6.63 -9.12
N ASP A 356 4.33 -5.99 -9.02
CA ASP A 356 3.02 -6.60 -9.23
C ASP A 356 2.87 -7.26 -10.60
N LYS A 357 3.25 -6.59 -11.69
CA LYS A 357 3.18 -7.16 -13.05
C LYS A 357 3.98 -8.45 -13.21
N SER A 358 5.13 -8.56 -12.52
CA SER A 358 5.99 -9.74 -12.61
C SER A 358 5.47 -10.88 -11.72
N LEU A 359 4.89 -10.55 -10.56
CA LEU A 359 4.22 -11.50 -9.69
C LEU A 359 2.96 -12.08 -10.35
N GLU A 360 2.18 -11.25 -11.04
CA GLU A 360 0.99 -11.68 -11.79
C GLU A 360 1.37 -12.73 -12.87
N ILE A 361 2.45 -12.49 -13.62
CA ILE A 361 2.95 -13.45 -14.61
C ILE A 361 3.41 -14.74 -13.91
N LEU A 362 4.17 -14.63 -12.82
CA LEU A 362 4.67 -15.78 -12.08
C LEU A 362 3.52 -16.68 -11.59
N ASP A 363 2.51 -16.09 -10.93
CA ASP A 363 1.35 -16.80 -10.42
C ASP A 363 0.55 -17.47 -11.55
N THR A 364 0.33 -16.74 -12.64
CA THR A 364 -0.40 -17.28 -13.79
C THR A 364 0.33 -18.48 -14.40
N LEU A 365 1.66 -18.43 -14.51
CA LEU A 365 2.47 -19.55 -15.01
C LEU A 365 2.44 -20.75 -14.07
N CYS A 366 2.50 -20.53 -12.75
CA CYS A 366 2.40 -21.61 -11.76
C CYS A 366 1.02 -22.28 -11.83
N THR A 367 -0.03 -21.49 -11.93
CA THR A 367 -1.41 -21.98 -12.07
C THR A 367 -1.58 -22.78 -13.36
N GLN A 368 -1.06 -22.29 -14.49
CA GLN A 368 -1.13 -22.98 -15.77
C GLN A 368 -0.35 -24.30 -15.76
N ALA A 369 0.88 -24.28 -15.24
CA ALA A 369 1.69 -25.49 -15.13
C ALA A 369 1.00 -26.54 -14.24
N LYS A 370 0.33 -26.12 -13.15
CA LYS A 370 -0.46 -27.03 -12.32
C LYS A 370 -1.66 -27.60 -13.06
N TYR A 371 -2.39 -26.76 -13.79
CA TYR A 371 -3.53 -27.17 -14.61
C TYR A 371 -3.12 -28.21 -15.67
N GLU A 372 -1.94 -28.03 -16.27
CA GLU A 372 -1.37 -28.95 -17.26
C GLU A 372 -0.63 -30.15 -16.63
N ASN A 373 -0.67 -30.30 -15.30
CA ASN A 373 0.04 -31.34 -14.53
C ASN A 373 1.56 -31.38 -14.77
N LYS A 374 2.17 -30.22 -15.01
CA LYS A 374 3.63 -30.05 -15.13
C LYS A 374 4.26 -29.83 -13.77
N SER A 375 5.46 -30.37 -13.58
CA SER A 375 6.26 -30.20 -12.35
C SER A 375 7.27 -29.06 -12.44
N THR A 376 7.46 -28.47 -13.63
CA THR A 376 8.44 -27.41 -13.90
C THR A 376 7.90 -26.42 -14.91
N ILE A 377 8.27 -25.15 -14.77
CA ILE A 377 7.97 -24.09 -15.74
C ILE A 377 9.11 -23.98 -16.75
N THR A 378 8.76 -23.88 -18.04
CA THR A 378 9.71 -23.72 -19.14
C THR A 378 9.49 -22.38 -19.86
N LYS A 379 10.50 -21.93 -20.62
CA LYS A 379 10.41 -20.69 -21.42
C LYS A 379 9.27 -20.71 -22.45
N ASN A 380 8.90 -21.89 -22.93
CA ASN A 380 7.76 -22.07 -23.84
C ASN A 380 6.44 -21.76 -23.15
N ASP A 381 6.31 -22.03 -21.85
CA ASP A 381 5.09 -21.74 -21.09
C ASP A 381 4.87 -20.22 -20.98
N ILE A 382 5.95 -19.47 -20.76
CA ILE A 382 5.93 -18.00 -20.76
C ILE A 382 5.47 -17.45 -22.12
N THR A 383 6.02 -18.01 -23.19
CA THR A 383 5.70 -17.65 -24.58
C THR A 383 4.22 -17.94 -24.90
N ASN A 384 3.71 -19.10 -24.48
CA ASN A 384 2.33 -19.49 -24.69
C ASN A 384 1.36 -18.62 -23.89
N LEU A 385 1.73 -18.25 -22.66
CA LEU A 385 0.91 -17.37 -21.83
C LEU A 385 0.69 -16.02 -22.53
N ILE A 386 1.76 -15.44 -23.07
CA ILE A 386 1.70 -14.17 -23.82
C ILE A 386 0.85 -14.33 -25.09
N TYR A 387 1.00 -15.42 -25.83
CA TYR A 387 0.15 -15.67 -27.00
C TYR A 387 -1.34 -15.79 -26.63
N SER A 388 -1.65 -16.45 -25.52
CA SER A 388 -3.04 -16.60 -25.09
C SER A 388 -3.66 -15.27 -24.64
N ARG A 389 -2.91 -14.44 -23.90
CA ARG A 389 -3.41 -13.20 -23.28
C ARG A 389 -3.35 -11.99 -24.20
N TYR A 390 -2.32 -11.89 -25.05
CA TYR A 390 -2.07 -10.73 -25.91
C TYR A 390 -2.13 -11.05 -27.40
N HIS A 391 -2.33 -12.33 -27.78
CA HIS A 391 -2.36 -12.78 -29.18
C HIS A 391 -1.08 -12.46 -29.97
N VAL A 392 0.07 -12.43 -29.27
CA VAL A 392 1.41 -12.23 -29.84
C VAL A 392 2.19 -13.54 -29.78
N ASN A 393 2.60 -14.08 -30.93
CA ASN A 393 3.26 -15.38 -31.02
C ASN A 393 4.78 -15.23 -30.92
N TYR A 394 5.29 -15.27 -29.69
CA TYR A 394 6.71 -15.02 -29.41
C TYR A 394 7.65 -16.13 -29.92
N ALA A 395 7.16 -17.36 -30.14
CA ALA A 395 7.99 -18.49 -30.61
C ALA A 395 8.53 -18.31 -32.06
N LEU A 396 8.03 -17.31 -32.78
CA LEU A 396 8.33 -17.07 -34.20
C LEU A 396 9.13 -15.79 -34.48
N ASP A 397 9.54 -15.03 -33.46
CA ASP A 397 10.32 -13.80 -33.68
C ASP A 397 11.77 -14.14 -34.06
N LYS A 398 11.95 -14.58 -35.31
CA LYS A 398 13.24 -14.82 -35.96
C LYS A 398 13.63 -13.70 -36.92
N ASP A 399 12.72 -12.75 -37.17
CA ASP A 399 12.98 -11.62 -38.06
C ASP A 399 13.60 -10.46 -37.28
N GLN A 400 14.93 -10.42 -37.28
CA GLN A 400 15.75 -9.35 -36.67
C GLN A 400 15.25 -7.94 -37.00
N ILE A 401 14.58 -7.74 -38.13
CA ILE A 401 14.02 -6.46 -38.58
C ILE A 401 12.86 -6.01 -37.69
N ILE A 402 11.96 -6.92 -37.33
CA ILE A 402 10.79 -6.62 -36.49
C ILE A 402 11.25 -6.47 -35.03
N THR A 403 12.13 -7.37 -34.58
CA THR A 403 12.73 -7.30 -33.25
C THR A 403 13.53 -6.00 -33.06
N ASN A 404 14.37 -5.60 -34.02
CA ASN A 404 15.10 -4.33 -33.97
C ASN A 404 14.18 -3.10 -34.04
N ALA A 405 13.05 -3.18 -34.77
CA ALA A 405 12.10 -2.08 -34.85
C ALA A 405 11.35 -1.89 -33.52
N LEU A 406 10.95 -2.98 -32.87
CA LEU A 406 10.33 -2.93 -31.55
C LEU A 406 11.34 -2.50 -30.47
N ASP A 407 12.54 -3.11 -30.44
CA ASP A 407 13.56 -2.84 -29.42
C ASP A 407 14.14 -1.43 -29.50
N ASN A 408 14.31 -0.89 -30.71
CA ASN A 408 14.79 0.49 -30.92
C ASN A 408 13.64 1.49 -31.07
N ASN A 409 12.40 1.08 -30.80
CA ASN A 409 11.22 1.93 -30.89
C ASN A 409 11.01 2.60 -32.27
N GLN A 410 11.39 1.95 -33.36
CA GLN A 410 11.35 2.49 -34.72
C GLN A 410 10.13 2.00 -35.51
N GLY A 411 9.49 2.89 -36.27
CA GLY A 411 8.55 2.46 -37.30
C GLY A 411 9.27 1.77 -38.48
N LEU A 412 8.51 1.03 -39.27
CA LEU A 412 8.99 0.30 -40.45
C LEU A 412 8.42 0.89 -41.73
N LYS A 413 9.30 1.20 -42.68
CA LYS A 413 8.94 1.54 -44.06
C LYS A 413 9.08 0.29 -44.91
N VAL A 414 7.98 -0.21 -45.47
CA VAL A 414 7.94 -1.50 -46.18
C VAL A 414 7.53 -1.32 -47.65
N PRO A 415 8.23 -1.96 -48.61
CA PRO A 415 7.95 -1.77 -50.03
C PRO A 415 6.59 -2.32 -50.46
N ASN A 416 6.08 -3.34 -49.76
CA ASN A 416 4.75 -3.89 -50.00
C ASN A 416 4.07 -4.22 -48.67
N ILE A 417 3.06 -3.41 -48.30
CA ILE A 417 2.30 -3.58 -47.05
C ILE A 417 1.56 -4.93 -47.04
N GLU A 418 1.01 -5.38 -48.16
CA GLU A 418 0.24 -6.65 -48.23
C GLU A 418 1.14 -7.87 -48.07
N GLU A 419 2.36 -7.83 -48.61
CA GLU A 419 3.36 -8.88 -48.38
C GLU A 419 3.87 -8.86 -46.93
N PHE A 420 4.05 -7.67 -46.36
CA PHE A 420 4.46 -7.53 -44.96
C PHE A 420 3.36 -7.97 -43.99
N LYS A 421 2.08 -7.71 -44.28
CA LYS A 421 0.93 -8.25 -43.53
C LYS A 421 0.94 -9.77 -43.48
N LYS A 422 1.31 -10.46 -44.57
CA LYS A 422 1.45 -11.93 -44.60
C LYS A 422 2.59 -12.44 -43.72
N LYS A 423 3.69 -11.68 -43.61
CA LYS A 423 4.80 -12.00 -42.68
C LYS A 423 4.39 -11.74 -41.23
N LEU A 424 3.77 -10.59 -40.96
CA LEU A 424 3.25 -10.23 -39.64
C LEU A 424 2.14 -11.13 -39.14
N ALA A 425 1.32 -11.71 -40.03
CA ALA A 425 0.24 -12.63 -39.65
C ALA A 425 0.74 -13.91 -38.95
N LYS A 426 2.05 -14.19 -39.02
CA LYS A 426 2.69 -15.27 -38.24
C LYS A 426 2.99 -14.87 -36.79
N ILE A 427 3.06 -13.58 -36.50
CA ILE A 427 3.54 -12.99 -35.23
C ILE A 427 2.39 -12.30 -34.49
N TYR A 428 1.58 -11.50 -35.20
CA TYR A 428 0.43 -10.78 -34.68
C TYR A 428 -0.87 -11.36 -35.25
N ASN A 429 -1.87 -11.49 -34.37
CA ASN A 429 -3.22 -11.79 -34.81
C ASN A 429 -3.80 -10.61 -35.62
N SER A 430 -4.58 -10.89 -36.66
CA SER A 430 -5.14 -9.88 -37.58
C SER A 430 -6.02 -8.84 -36.87
N ASN A 431 -6.57 -9.18 -35.71
CA ASN A 431 -7.42 -8.30 -34.91
C ASN A 431 -6.64 -7.14 -34.27
N LEU A 432 -5.31 -7.25 -34.20
CA LEU A 432 -4.40 -6.22 -33.67
C LEU A 432 -3.97 -5.22 -34.75
N TYR A 433 -4.46 -5.36 -35.98
CA TYR A 433 -4.16 -4.45 -37.07
C TYR A 433 -5.08 -3.24 -37.05
N THR A 434 -4.48 -2.06 -37.20
CA THR A 434 -5.21 -0.79 -37.36
C THR A 434 -4.72 -0.14 -38.63
N ASN A 435 -5.62 0.02 -39.59
CA ASN A 435 -5.31 0.77 -40.81
C ASN A 435 -5.82 2.20 -40.62
N ILE A 436 -4.91 3.16 -40.76
CA ILE A 436 -5.21 4.58 -40.68
C ILE A 436 -4.84 5.19 -42.02
N ASP A 437 -5.85 5.67 -42.74
CA ASP A 437 -5.64 6.54 -43.88
C ASP A 437 -5.65 7.99 -43.41
N LEU A 438 -4.49 8.63 -43.44
CA LEU A 438 -4.28 9.97 -42.91
C LEU A 438 -5.11 11.03 -43.66
N ASN A 439 -5.51 10.79 -44.91
CA ASN A 439 -6.39 11.71 -45.65
C ASN A 439 -7.77 11.87 -45.01
N ASN A 440 -8.20 10.89 -44.23
CA ASN A 440 -9.50 10.92 -43.55
C ASN A 440 -9.46 11.69 -42.22
N TYR A 441 -8.28 12.13 -41.76
CA TYR A 441 -8.07 12.71 -40.43
C TYR A 441 -7.48 14.13 -40.49
N ASN A 442 -8.02 14.97 -41.38
CA ASN A 442 -7.50 16.31 -41.64
C ASN A 442 -8.15 17.42 -40.78
N ASN A 443 -9.24 17.12 -40.05
CA ASN A 443 -10.01 18.09 -39.27
C ASN A 443 -10.17 17.65 -37.79
N GLU A 444 -10.43 18.59 -36.89
CA GLU A 444 -10.65 18.30 -35.45
C GLU A 444 -11.78 17.29 -35.19
N TYR A 445 -12.86 17.33 -35.99
CA TYR A 445 -13.98 16.39 -35.83
C TYR A 445 -13.60 14.94 -36.16
N THR A 446 -12.72 14.75 -37.14
CA THR A 446 -12.20 13.43 -37.52
C THR A 446 -11.17 12.94 -36.50
N MET A 447 -10.45 13.83 -35.82
CA MET A 447 -9.55 13.46 -34.72
C MET A 447 -10.30 12.81 -33.56
N TYR A 448 -11.52 13.25 -33.24
CA TYR A 448 -12.35 12.61 -32.20
C TYR A 448 -12.72 11.14 -32.53
N GLN A 449 -12.68 10.72 -33.80
CA GLN A 449 -12.84 9.30 -34.14
C GLN A 449 -11.63 8.45 -33.68
N LEU A 450 -10.46 9.08 -33.52
CA LEU A 450 -9.25 8.43 -33.04
C LEU A 450 -9.15 8.44 -31.51
N ILE A 451 -9.44 9.57 -30.87
CA ILE A 451 -9.19 9.81 -29.43
C ILE A 451 -10.44 9.96 -28.56
N GLY A 452 -11.63 9.76 -29.11
CA GLY A 452 -12.90 9.84 -28.38
C GLY A 452 -13.64 11.17 -28.57
N TYR A 453 -14.95 11.15 -28.29
CA TYR A 453 -15.83 12.32 -28.42
C TYR A 453 -16.12 12.92 -27.03
N PRO A 454 -15.80 14.21 -26.78
CA PRO A 454 -15.90 14.82 -25.44
C PRO A 454 -17.28 14.74 -24.76
N ASN A 455 -18.36 14.58 -25.54
CA ASN A 455 -19.75 14.57 -25.06
C ASN A 455 -20.51 13.29 -25.40
N GLN A 456 -19.83 12.22 -25.84
CA GLN A 456 -20.45 10.93 -26.19
C GLN A 456 -19.59 9.78 -25.67
N PRO A 457 -19.67 9.45 -24.36
CA PRO A 457 -18.82 8.42 -23.74
C PRO A 457 -19.08 7.01 -24.27
N ASP A 458 -20.30 6.72 -24.72
CA ASP A 458 -20.67 5.39 -25.24
C ASP A 458 -20.23 5.14 -26.70
N LYS A 459 -19.65 6.14 -27.36
CA LYS A 459 -19.26 6.03 -28.77
C LYS A 459 -17.83 5.51 -28.89
N GLU A 460 -17.68 4.33 -29.48
CA GLU A 460 -16.37 3.73 -29.73
C GLU A 460 -15.47 4.62 -30.60
N TYR A 461 -14.19 4.64 -30.25
CA TYR A 461 -13.13 5.35 -30.97
C TYR A 461 -11.92 4.43 -31.20
N LEU A 462 -11.16 4.70 -32.26
CA LEU A 462 -10.19 3.75 -32.82
C LEU A 462 -9.07 3.40 -31.84
N PHE A 463 -8.57 4.38 -31.05
CA PHE A 463 -7.48 4.13 -30.11
C PHE A 463 -7.92 3.59 -28.76
N ARG A 464 -9.23 3.45 -28.49
CA ARG A 464 -9.73 2.83 -27.25
C ARG A 464 -9.11 1.46 -26.99
N LYS A 465 -8.97 0.66 -28.04
CA LYS A 465 -8.40 -0.70 -27.95
C LYS A 465 -6.93 -0.74 -27.50
N TYR A 466 -6.20 0.37 -27.66
CA TYR A 466 -4.81 0.48 -27.24
C TYR A 466 -4.64 0.84 -25.76
N ILE A 467 -5.72 1.27 -25.09
CA ILE A 467 -5.73 1.49 -23.63
C ILE A 467 -5.59 0.15 -22.91
N ASP A 468 -6.41 -0.84 -23.31
CA ASP A 468 -6.43 -2.17 -22.69
C ASP A 468 -5.36 -3.11 -23.27
N ASN A 469 -4.96 -2.90 -24.53
CA ASN A 469 -3.95 -3.70 -25.20
C ASN A 469 -2.99 -2.82 -26.05
N PRO A 470 -1.83 -2.41 -25.52
CA PRO A 470 -0.90 -1.54 -26.23
C PRO A 470 -0.20 -2.23 -27.42
N PHE A 471 -0.44 -3.54 -27.60
CA PHE A 471 0.07 -4.31 -28.73
C PHE A 471 -0.83 -4.16 -29.95
N GLY A 472 -0.27 -3.58 -31.00
CA GLY A 472 -0.89 -3.66 -32.31
C GLY A 472 0.03 -3.20 -33.42
N VAL A 473 -0.38 -3.45 -34.65
CA VAL A 473 0.31 -2.94 -35.83
C VAL A 473 -0.53 -1.84 -36.43
N ILE A 474 0.01 -0.63 -36.45
CA ILE A 474 -0.65 0.55 -36.99
C ILE A 474 -0.08 0.79 -38.39
N PHE A 475 -0.87 0.50 -39.41
CA PHE A 475 -0.55 0.79 -40.79
C PHE A 475 -0.97 2.22 -41.12
N LEU A 476 0.00 3.09 -41.32
CA LEU A 476 -0.19 4.48 -41.72
C LEU A 476 -0.10 4.58 -43.25
N GLN A 477 -1.22 4.86 -43.90
CA GLN A 477 -1.31 5.11 -45.34
C GLN A 477 -1.31 6.62 -45.62
N ASN A 478 -0.79 7.01 -46.79
CA ASN A 478 -0.76 8.40 -47.25
C ASN A 478 -0.02 9.36 -46.30
N LEU A 479 1.09 8.89 -45.73
CA LEU A 479 1.95 9.69 -44.84
C LEU A 479 2.64 10.83 -45.61
N ASP A 480 2.96 10.61 -46.89
CA ASP A 480 3.66 11.58 -47.74
C ASP A 480 2.85 12.85 -48.03
N THR A 481 1.52 12.74 -48.10
CA THR A 481 0.62 13.88 -48.36
C THR A 481 0.23 14.65 -47.09
N ASN A 482 0.54 14.11 -45.90
CA ASN A 482 0.06 14.61 -44.60
C ASN A 482 1.20 14.82 -43.57
N LEU A 483 2.42 15.10 -44.03
CA LEU A 483 3.61 15.26 -43.19
C LEU A 483 3.48 16.35 -42.12
N ASN A 484 2.62 17.35 -42.32
CA ASN A 484 2.40 18.46 -41.38
C ASN A 484 1.26 18.18 -40.37
N ASN A 485 0.79 16.93 -40.24
CA ASN A 485 -0.32 16.62 -39.35
C ASN A 485 0.19 16.53 -37.88
N PRO A 486 -0.31 17.38 -36.96
CA PRO A 486 0.15 17.42 -35.57
C PRO A 486 -0.11 16.12 -34.78
N LEU A 487 -1.04 15.27 -35.26
CA LEU A 487 -1.26 13.95 -34.66
C LEU A 487 -0.10 13.00 -34.94
N LEU A 488 0.51 13.06 -36.13
CA LEU A 488 1.68 12.23 -36.46
C LEU A 488 2.89 12.60 -35.59
N ASP A 489 3.11 13.89 -35.35
CA ASP A 489 4.19 14.35 -34.48
C ASP A 489 4.00 13.80 -33.07
N LYS A 490 2.82 13.98 -32.46
CA LYS A 490 2.55 13.50 -31.09
C LYS A 490 2.58 11.97 -31.00
N LEU A 491 2.05 11.28 -32.00
CA LEU A 491 1.89 9.83 -31.99
C LEU A 491 3.20 9.09 -32.30
N LEU A 492 4.04 9.60 -33.21
CA LEU A 492 5.34 8.98 -33.55
C LEU A 492 6.46 9.42 -32.60
N LYS A 493 6.41 10.64 -32.05
CA LYS A 493 7.46 11.19 -31.15
C LYS A 493 7.25 10.80 -29.70
N ASP A 494 6.04 11.04 -29.18
CA ASP A 494 5.76 10.83 -27.76
C ASP A 494 5.26 9.39 -27.51
N LYS A 495 4.78 8.70 -28.56
CA LYS A 495 4.16 7.36 -28.50
C LYS A 495 3.12 7.23 -27.39
N HIS A 496 2.48 8.35 -27.10
CA HIS A 496 1.67 8.58 -25.93
C HIS A 496 0.59 9.57 -26.30
N LEU A 497 -0.67 9.22 -26.05
CA LEU A 497 -1.80 10.10 -26.26
C LEU A 497 -2.73 10.04 -25.07
N ILE A 498 -3.27 11.19 -24.68
CA ILE A 498 -4.35 11.27 -23.72
C ILE A 498 -5.65 11.39 -24.52
N ASP A 499 -6.59 10.50 -24.24
CA ASP A 499 -7.91 10.53 -24.86
C ASP A 499 -8.77 11.70 -24.33
N THR A 500 -9.92 11.95 -24.94
CA THR A 500 -10.81 13.05 -24.49
C THR A 500 -11.37 12.88 -23.09
N PHE A 501 -11.22 11.70 -22.48
CA PHE A 501 -11.69 11.37 -21.15
C PHE A 501 -10.56 11.38 -20.10
N GLY A 502 -9.33 11.69 -20.50
CA GLY A 502 -8.16 11.73 -19.63
C GLY A 502 -7.50 10.38 -19.39
N ASN A 503 -7.85 9.34 -20.16
CA ASN A 503 -7.15 8.07 -20.12
C ASN A 503 -5.88 8.14 -20.95
N ASP A 504 -4.86 7.45 -20.46
CA ASP A 504 -3.58 7.32 -21.10
C ASP A 504 -3.60 6.19 -22.15
N ILE A 505 -3.21 6.50 -23.39
CA ILE A 505 -3.04 5.56 -24.49
C ILE A 505 -1.55 5.44 -24.81
N ASP A 506 -1.00 4.27 -24.52
CA ASP A 506 0.40 3.94 -24.77
C ASP A 506 0.59 3.18 -26.10
N PHE A 507 1.48 3.70 -26.95
CA PHE A 507 1.88 3.09 -28.21
C PHE A 507 3.33 2.59 -28.23
N HIS A 508 4.04 2.55 -27.09
CA HIS A 508 5.42 2.07 -27.04
C HIS A 508 5.57 0.64 -27.57
N ASN A 509 4.56 -0.20 -27.35
CA ASN A 509 4.50 -1.59 -27.81
C ASN A 509 3.72 -1.79 -29.13
N SER A 510 3.38 -0.69 -29.82
CA SER A 510 2.75 -0.70 -31.13
C SER A 510 3.76 -0.53 -32.26
N LEU A 511 3.64 -1.35 -33.30
CA LEU A 511 4.48 -1.29 -34.49
C LEU A 511 3.85 -0.37 -35.54
N PHE A 512 4.50 0.75 -35.81
CA PHE A 512 4.10 1.65 -36.90
C PHE A 512 4.67 1.18 -38.23
N VAL A 513 3.82 0.99 -39.23
CA VAL A 513 4.21 0.52 -40.55
C VAL A 513 3.68 1.48 -41.61
N THR A 514 4.52 1.89 -42.55
CA THR A 514 4.13 2.70 -43.70
C THR A 514 4.72 2.18 -45.01
N SER A 515 4.16 2.56 -46.15
CA SER A 515 4.60 2.12 -47.47
C SER A 515 5.88 2.82 -47.91
N ALA A 516 6.82 2.08 -48.50
CA ALA A 516 8.02 2.62 -49.10
C ALA A 516 7.78 3.05 -50.56
N PHE A 517 7.99 4.33 -50.85
CA PHE A 517 8.22 4.79 -52.23
C PHE A 517 9.69 4.62 -52.58
N SER A 518 9.97 3.84 -53.63
CA SER A 518 11.29 3.43 -54.17
C SER A 518 11.91 2.16 -53.55
N SER A 519 12.49 1.35 -54.44
CA SER A 519 13.02 -0.01 -54.26
C SER A 519 14.25 -0.13 -53.34
N HIS A 520 14.44 0.80 -52.42
CA HIS A 520 15.51 0.74 -51.43
C HIS A 520 14.93 0.45 -50.05
N THR A 521 15.32 -0.71 -49.52
CA THR A 521 15.12 -1.14 -48.14
C THR A 521 15.90 -0.22 -47.20
N SER A 522 15.29 0.87 -46.76
CA SER A 522 15.73 1.58 -45.55
C SER A 522 14.75 1.26 -44.43
N ILE A 523 15.16 0.31 -43.59
CA ILE A 523 14.52 -0.06 -42.33
C ILE A 523 14.83 1.02 -41.30
N GLY A 524 13.80 1.46 -40.57
CA GLY A 524 13.95 2.34 -39.41
C GLY A 524 13.76 3.83 -39.71
N PHE A 525 12.91 4.49 -38.91
CA PHE A 525 12.80 5.96 -38.91
C PHE A 525 13.97 6.66 -38.20
N ILE A 526 14.77 5.95 -37.38
CA ILE A 526 15.57 6.63 -36.34
C ILE A 526 17.09 6.41 -36.41
N ASN A 527 17.64 5.41 -37.12
CA ASN A 527 19.10 5.25 -37.14
C ASN A 527 19.67 4.91 -38.52
N THR A 528 19.94 5.94 -39.32
CA THR A 528 21.15 6.19 -40.15
C THR A 528 20.80 6.88 -41.48
N PRO A 529 21.59 7.90 -41.88
CA PRO A 529 21.29 8.73 -43.03
C PRO A 529 21.68 7.99 -44.31
N LYS A 530 20.70 7.72 -45.18
CA LYS A 530 20.97 7.68 -46.62
C LYS A 530 20.22 8.82 -47.27
N SER A 531 21.04 9.76 -47.72
CA SER A 531 20.72 11.06 -48.31
C SER A 531 19.68 10.97 -49.42
N ASN A 532 18.58 11.72 -49.24
CA ASN A 532 17.59 12.22 -50.21
C ASN A 532 16.13 11.81 -50.00
N ASP A 533 15.79 11.09 -48.93
CA ASP A 533 14.37 10.94 -48.59
C ASP A 533 13.87 12.20 -47.87
N ILE A 534 12.86 12.88 -48.42
CA ILE A 534 12.24 14.10 -47.83
C ILE A 534 11.74 13.79 -46.41
N LEU A 535 11.31 12.55 -46.19
CA LEU A 535 10.91 12.00 -44.90
C LEU A 535 12.02 12.05 -43.85
N SER A 536 13.26 11.67 -44.19
CA SER A 536 14.35 11.69 -43.21
C SER A 536 14.82 13.11 -42.89
N LYS A 537 14.72 14.06 -43.84
CA LYS A 537 15.01 15.49 -43.59
C LYS A 537 13.99 16.16 -42.66
N TYR A 538 12.71 15.79 -42.74
CA TYR A 538 11.67 16.32 -41.85
C TYR A 538 11.95 15.95 -40.37
N PHE A 539 12.53 14.77 -40.13
CA PHE A 539 12.92 14.32 -38.78
C PHE A 539 14.32 14.79 -38.32
N ILE A 540 15.26 15.07 -39.23
CA ILE A 540 16.61 15.59 -38.89
C ILE A 540 16.59 17.06 -38.46
N ASN A 541 15.69 17.87 -39.02
CA ASN A 541 15.68 19.33 -38.81
C ASN A 541 15.27 19.82 -37.41
N TYR A 542 15.01 18.92 -36.44
CA TYR A 542 14.67 19.29 -35.05
C TYR A 542 15.74 18.90 -34.02
N GLN A 543 16.98 18.64 -34.44
CA GLN A 543 18.11 18.35 -33.53
C GLN A 543 18.91 19.56 -33.04
N GLU A 544 18.46 20.80 -33.20
CA GLU A 544 19.16 21.96 -32.64
C GLU A 544 18.32 22.82 -31.69
N ILE A 545 18.82 22.90 -30.43
CA ILE A 545 18.67 23.95 -29.41
C ILE A 545 17.40 23.80 -28.54
N VAL A 546 17.47 23.53 -27.23
CA VAL A 546 18.07 24.38 -26.18
C VAL A 546 18.81 23.57 -25.09
N PRO A 547 20.05 23.96 -24.72
CA PRO A 547 20.74 23.49 -23.53
C PRO A 547 20.18 24.14 -22.26
N ILE A 548 20.27 23.38 -21.16
CA ILE A 548 20.02 23.81 -19.78
C ILE A 548 20.64 25.19 -19.49
N LYS A 549 19.82 26.08 -18.91
CA LYS A 549 20.24 27.01 -17.86
C LYS A 549 19.30 26.89 -16.68
#